data_AF-A0AAD8GHK2-F1
#
_entry.id   AF-A0AAD8GHK2-F1
#
_cell.length_a   1.000
_cell.length_b   1.000
_cell.length_c   1.000
_cell.angle_alpha   90.00
_cell.angle_beta   90.00
_cell.angle_gamma   90.00
#
_symmetry.space_group_name_H-M   'P 1'
#
loop_
_entity.id
_entity.type
_entity.pdbx_description
1 polymer ?
#
loop_
_entity_poly.entity_id
_entity_poly.type
_entity_poly.pdbx_seq_one_letter_code
_entity_poly.pdbx_strand_id
1 'polypeptide(L)'
;MSREPEKRRSLEQQLGKHKLVPGKSTRVSTTLSRITEGDASALLDDIGMLASKYIKVEEVAKKVVPKGAPTAQHIANVMETSDHLNKIRATLLNQECIGQFDLATHGMGSGVISIVFELIGDILNQEKQIISKA
;
A
#
# COMPACT_ATOMS: atom_id res chain seq x y z
N MET A 1 16.82 23.03 4.24
CA MET A 1 18.22 22.79 4.67
C MET A 1 18.23 21.57 5.57
N SER A 2 18.97 20.51 5.19
CA SER A 2 18.87 19.20 5.82
C SER A 2 19.50 19.21 7.22
N ARG A 3 18.71 18.88 8.27
CA ARG A 3 19.14 18.77 9.69
C ARG A 3 19.86 17.44 10.00
N GLU A 4 19.99 16.56 9.01
CA GLU A 4 20.62 15.26 9.13
C GLU A 4 22.11 15.27 9.55
N PRO A 5 22.97 16.18 9.04
CA PRO A 5 24.39 16.16 9.38
C PRO A 5 24.65 16.44 10.86
N GLU A 6 23.86 17.32 11.46
CA GLU A 6 23.99 17.70 12.87
C GLU A 6 23.54 16.56 13.80
N LYS A 7 22.44 15.88 13.46
CA LYS A 7 21.96 14.72 14.23
C LYS A 7 22.97 13.57 14.21
N ARG A 8 23.59 13.31 13.04
CA ARG A 8 24.64 12.27 12.92
C ARG A 8 25.86 12.57 13.78
N ARG A 9 26.36 13.82 13.77
CA ARG A 9 27.48 14.24 14.64
C ARG A 9 27.15 14.12 16.13
N SER A 10 25.92 14.47 16.53
CA SER A 10 25.49 14.36 17.92
C SER A 10 25.42 12.89 18.38
N LEU A 11 24.95 11.98 17.53
CA LEU A 11 24.88 10.55 17.82
C LEU A 11 26.29 9.92 17.89
N GLU A 12 27.19 10.29 16.97
CA GLU A 12 28.58 9.84 17.01
C GLU A 12 29.30 10.30 18.30
N GLN A 13 29.05 11.54 18.74
CA GLN A 13 29.58 12.04 20.01
C GLN A 13 28.99 11.30 21.23
N GLN A 14 27.70 10.96 21.22
CA GLN A 14 27.08 10.20 22.30
C GLN A 14 27.62 8.76 22.36
N LEU A 15 27.78 8.09 21.22
CA LEU A 15 28.38 6.74 21.14
C LEU A 15 29.85 6.75 21.58
N GLY A 16 30.60 7.80 21.21
CA GLY A 16 31.97 8.01 21.66
C GLY A 16 32.10 8.16 23.18
N LYS A 17 31.16 8.83 23.86
CA LYS A 17 31.13 8.92 25.33
C LYS A 17 31.00 7.56 26.01
N HIS A 18 30.35 6.60 25.36
CA HIS A 18 30.19 5.24 25.86
C HIS A 18 31.27 4.25 25.36
N LYS A 19 32.34 4.76 24.71
CA LYS A 19 33.43 3.96 24.10
C LYS A 19 32.93 2.94 23.06
N LEU A 20 31.76 3.17 22.48
CA LEU A 20 31.20 2.34 21.42
C LEU A 20 31.69 2.90 20.08
N VAL A 21 32.57 2.17 19.41
CA VAL A 21 33.02 2.49 18.06
C VAL A 21 32.14 1.73 17.08
N PRO A 22 31.34 2.41 16.22
CA PRO A 22 30.57 1.73 15.19
C PRO A 22 31.52 0.93 14.29
N GLY A 23 31.35 -0.39 14.23
CA GLY A 23 32.14 -1.26 13.36
C GLY A 23 31.84 -0.98 11.89
N LYS A 24 32.71 -1.40 10.96
CA LYS A 24 32.50 -1.23 9.51
C LYS A 24 31.14 -1.76 9.02
N SER A 25 30.55 -2.73 9.72
CA SER A 25 29.20 -3.25 9.45
C SER A 25 28.08 -2.24 9.75
N THR A 26 28.26 -1.36 10.75
CA THR A 26 27.33 -0.25 11.05
C THR A 26 27.38 0.88 10.01
N ARG A 27 28.37 0.85 9.10
CA ARG A 27 28.54 1.84 8.02
C ARG A 27 27.85 1.43 6.72
N VAL A 28 27.41 0.19 6.60
CA VAL A 28 26.75 -0.34 5.39
C VAL A 28 25.30 -0.66 5.74
N SER A 29 24.56 0.39 6.06
CA SER A 29 23.11 0.36 6.01
C SER A 29 22.72 0.20 4.53
N THR A 30 22.27 -1.00 4.17
CA THR A 30 21.78 -1.38 2.84
C THR A 30 20.73 -0.40 2.34
N THR A 31 20.60 -0.19 1.03
CA THR A 31 19.73 0.84 0.44
C THR A 31 18.27 0.84 0.94
N LEU A 32 17.75 -0.30 1.42
CA LEU A 32 16.43 -0.40 2.06
C LEU A 32 16.38 0.21 3.47
N SER A 33 17.46 0.12 4.24
CA SER A 33 17.58 0.77 5.55
C SER A 33 17.73 2.29 5.50
N ARG A 34 17.73 2.89 4.30
CA ARG A 34 17.66 4.34 4.11
C ARG A 34 16.24 4.86 3.88
N ILE A 35 15.29 3.98 3.54
CA ILE A 35 13.90 4.38 3.38
C ILE A 35 13.35 4.61 4.77
N THR A 36 13.11 5.87 5.12
CA THR A 36 12.41 6.22 6.35
C THR A 36 10.92 5.97 6.18
N GLU A 37 10.17 5.89 7.28
CA GLU A 37 8.70 5.84 7.25
C GLU A 37 8.09 7.02 6.46
N GLY A 38 8.74 8.19 6.49
CA GLY A 38 8.34 9.34 5.69
C GLY A 38 8.56 9.15 4.19
N ASP A 39 9.69 8.57 3.80
CA ASP A 39 9.98 8.25 2.39
C ASP A 39 9.03 7.15 1.87
N ALA A 40 8.73 6.15 2.70
CA ALA A 40 7.74 5.11 2.42
C ALA A 40 6.35 5.69 2.19
N SER A 41 5.90 6.62 3.04
CA SER A 41 4.61 7.30 2.89
C SER A 41 4.54 8.11 1.60
N ALA A 42 5.58 8.88 1.27
CA ALA A 42 5.62 9.67 0.04
C ALA A 42 5.58 8.77 -1.21
N LEU A 43 6.30 7.64 -1.18
CA LEU A 43 6.26 6.66 -2.26
C LEU A 43 4.88 6.01 -2.40
N LEU A 44 4.17 5.74 -1.31
CA LEU A 44 2.80 5.22 -1.34
C LEU A 44 1.84 6.21 -2.00
N ASP A 45 1.95 7.50 -1.69
CA ASP A 45 1.14 8.54 -2.33
C ASP A 45 1.39 8.57 -3.85
N ASP A 46 2.66 8.48 -4.27
CA ASP A 46 3.02 8.41 -5.68
C ASP A 46 2.47 7.14 -6.36
N ILE A 47 2.52 5.98 -5.69
CA ILE A 47 1.95 4.73 -6.20
C ILE A 47 0.43 4.86 -6.38
N GLY A 48 -0.28 5.43 -5.41
CA GLY A 48 -1.72 5.68 -5.51
C GLY A 48 -2.06 6.65 -6.65
N MET A 49 -1.30 7.73 -6.78
CA MET A 49 -1.42 8.67 -7.89
C MET A 49 -1.20 7.99 -9.25
N LEU A 50 -0.14 7.18 -9.39
CA LEU A 50 0.14 6.44 -10.63
C LEU A 50 -0.98 5.44 -10.95
N ALA A 51 -1.48 4.72 -9.95
CA ALA A 51 -2.60 3.79 -10.12
C ALA A 51 -3.84 4.53 -10.65
N SER A 52 -4.23 5.63 -10.00
CA SER A 52 -5.39 6.43 -10.44
C SER A 52 -5.23 7.03 -11.84
N LYS A 53 -3.99 7.39 -12.22
CA LYS A 53 -3.69 8.02 -13.51
C LYS A 53 -3.69 7.03 -14.67
N TYR A 54 -3.16 5.82 -14.46
CA TYR A 54 -2.91 4.86 -15.53
C TYR A 54 -3.89 3.69 -15.56
N ILE A 55 -4.53 3.37 -14.44
CA ILE A 55 -5.52 2.30 -14.39
C ILE A 55 -6.89 2.88 -14.66
N LYS A 56 -7.37 2.65 -15.89
CA LYS A 56 -8.69 3.09 -16.33
C LYS A 56 -9.76 2.15 -15.80
N VAL A 57 -10.22 2.42 -14.58
CA VAL A 57 -11.24 1.63 -13.86
C VAL A 57 -12.44 1.28 -14.75
N GLU A 58 -12.97 2.24 -15.51
CA GLU A 58 -14.09 2.01 -16.42
C GLU A 58 -13.78 1.03 -17.56
N GLU A 59 -12.60 1.13 -18.18
CA GLU A 59 -12.19 0.20 -19.25
C GLU A 59 -11.94 -1.20 -18.69
N VAL A 60 -11.43 -1.30 -17.46
CA VAL A 60 -11.25 -2.59 -16.78
C VAL A 60 -12.62 -3.20 -16.47
N ALA A 61 -13.50 -2.48 -15.79
CA ALA A 61 -14.84 -2.96 -15.45
C ALA A 61 -15.62 -3.45 -16.68
N LYS A 62 -15.61 -2.70 -17.79
CA LYS A 62 -16.25 -3.10 -19.06
C LYS A 62 -15.73 -4.42 -19.62
N LYS A 63 -14.48 -4.81 -19.35
CA LYS A 63 -13.92 -6.09 -19.79
C LYS A 63 -14.35 -7.26 -18.93
N VAL A 64 -14.68 -7.01 -17.67
CA VAL A 64 -15.08 -8.04 -16.69
C VAL A 64 -16.59 -8.29 -16.74
N VAL A 65 -17.39 -7.25 -17.00
CA VAL A 65 -18.85 -7.39 -17.18
C VAL A 65 -19.13 -8.29 -18.40
N PRO A 66 -20.00 -9.32 -18.26
CA PRO A 66 -20.39 -10.19 -19.35
C PRO A 66 -20.92 -9.42 -20.57
N LYS A 67 -20.59 -9.88 -21.76
CA LYS A 67 -21.17 -9.33 -23.00
C LYS A 67 -22.63 -9.76 -23.11
N GLY A 68 -23.56 -8.87 -22.76
CA GLY A 68 -25.01 -9.11 -22.78
C GLY A 68 -25.72 -8.45 -21.60
N ALA A 69 -27.02 -8.68 -21.46
CA ALA A 69 -27.76 -8.23 -20.27
C ALA A 69 -27.21 -8.95 -19.02
N PRO A 70 -26.80 -8.23 -17.97
CA PRO A 70 -26.29 -8.84 -16.76
C PRO A 70 -27.38 -9.67 -16.07
N THR A 71 -27.03 -10.90 -15.70
CA THR A 71 -27.97 -11.80 -15.00
C THR A 71 -28.03 -11.47 -13.51
N ALA A 72 -29.15 -11.79 -12.85
CA ALA A 72 -29.26 -11.67 -11.40
C ALA A 72 -28.12 -12.42 -10.66
N GLN A 73 -27.65 -13.54 -11.23
CA GLN A 73 -26.51 -14.29 -10.70
C GLN A 73 -25.21 -13.49 -10.78
N HIS A 74 -24.95 -12.79 -11.90
CA HIS A 74 -23.74 -11.98 -12.02
C HIS A 74 -23.73 -10.85 -10.99
N ILE A 75 -24.89 -10.20 -10.78
CA ILE A 75 -25.07 -9.17 -9.75
C ILE A 75 -24.76 -9.72 -8.35
N ALA A 76 -25.28 -10.90 -8.01
CA ALA A 76 -25.02 -11.55 -6.73
C ALA A 76 -23.52 -11.83 -6.53
N ASN A 77 -22.83 -12.33 -7.56
CA ASN A 77 -21.39 -12.61 -7.50
C ASN A 77 -20.56 -11.34 -7.27
N VAL A 78 -20.93 -10.21 -7.90
CA VAL A 78 -20.25 -8.91 -7.71
C VAL A 78 -20.42 -8.43 -6.27
N MET A 79 -21.62 -8.56 -5.70
CA MET A 79 -21.88 -8.21 -4.29
C MET A 79 -21.09 -9.11 -3.33
N GLU A 80 -21.12 -10.42 -3.54
CA GLU A 80 -20.39 -11.39 -2.71
C GLU A 80 -18.87 -11.16 -2.76
N THR A 81 -18.33 -10.87 -3.95
CA THR A 81 -16.91 -10.55 -4.11
C THR A 81 -16.53 -9.27 -3.37
N SER A 82 -17.39 -8.25 -3.43
CA SER A 82 -17.22 -6.99 -2.68
C SER A 82 -17.17 -7.24 -1.17
N ASP A 83 -18.03 -8.12 -0.66
CA ASP A 83 -18.06 -8.48 0.77
C ASP A 83 -16.83 -9.26 1.19
N HIS A 84 -16.38 -10.22 0.37
CA HIS A 84 -15.15 -10.95 0.63
C HIS A 84 -13.93 -10.02 0.66
N LEU A 85 -13.83 -9.09 -0.29
CA LEU A 85 -12.74 -8.11 -0.32
C LEU A 85 -12.72 -7.26 0.95
N ASN A 86 -13.88 -6.77 1.40
CA ASN A 86 -14.00 -5.98 2.63
C ASN A 86 -13.61 -6.78 3.88
N LYS A 87 -14.04 -8.04 3.99
CA LYS A 87 -13.65 -8.93 5.09
C LYS A 87 -12.15 -9.18 5.12
N ILE A 88 -11.55 -9.48 3.96
CA ILE A 88 -10.10 -9.69 3.84
C ILE A 88 -9.35 -8.40 4.19
N ARG A 89 -9.84 -7.23 3.75
CA ARG A 89 -9.25 -5.92 4.09
C ARG A 89 -9.20 -5.72 5.60
N ALA A 90 -10.34 -5.93 6.27
CA ALA A 90 -10.46 -5.74 7.70
C ALA A 90 -9.53 -6.69 8.48
N THR A 91 -9.41 -7.95 8.05
CA THR A 91 -8.55 -8.93 8.70
C THR A 91 -7.06 -8.64 8.44
N LEU A 92 -6.67 -8.41 7.19
CA LEU A 92 -5.26 -8.22 6.83
C LEU A 92 -4.71 -6.89 7.35
N LEU A 93 -5.48 -5.81 7.29
CA LEU A 93 -5.03 -4.50 7.75
C LEU A 93 -5.24 -4.27 9.25
N ASN A 94 -5.67 -5.29 10.00
CA ASN A 94 -5.58 -5.27 11.45
C ASN A 94 -4.10 -5.26 11.87
N GLN A 95 -3.72 -4.36 12.79
CA GLN A 95 -2.32 -4.17 13.22
C GLN A 95 -1.69 -5.45 13.78
N GLU A 96 -2.47 -6.33 14.40
CA GLU A 96 -1.96 -7.63 14.87
C GLU A 96 -1.54 -8.55 13.72
N CYS A 97 -2.24 -8.51 12.58
CA CYS A 97 -1.96 -9.40 11.44
C CYS A 97 -0.81 -8.91 10.56
N ILE A 98 -0.61 -7.58 10.46
CA ILE A 98 0.36 -6.99 9.52
C ILE A 98 1.58 -6.35 10.18
N GLY A 99 1.62 -6.25 11.51
CA GLY A 99 2.65 -5.49 12.23
C GLY A 99 4.10 -5.89 11.88
N GLN A 100 4.40 -7.18 11.79
CA GLN A 100 5.76 -7.64 11.38
C GLN A 100 6.10 -7.30 9.93
N PHE A 101 5.10 -7.35 9.05
CA PHE A 101 5.26 -6.98 7.65
C PHE A 101 5.49 -5.47 7.51
N ASP A 102 4.76 -4.65 8.26
CA ASP A 102 4.95 -3.20 8.26
C ASP A 102 6.27 -2.79 8.89
N LEU A 103 6.75 -3.47 9.93
CA LEU A 103 8.09 -3.25 10.47
C LEU A 103 9.18 -3.56 9.44
N ALA A 104 9.02 -4.64 8.66
CA ALA A 104 9.97 -5.02 7.62
C ALA A 104 9.91 -4.10 6.38
N THR A 105 8.78 -3.43 6.16
CA THR A 105 8.51 -2.62 4.95
C THR A 105 8.39 -1.13 5.23
N HIS A 106 8.57 -0.69 6.47
CA HIS A 106 8.31 0.69 6.92
C HIS A 106 6.89 1.17 6.56
N GLY A 107 5.89 0.30 6.70
CA GLY A 107 4.48 0.58 6.38
C GLY A 107 4.13 0.55 4.89
N MET A 108 5.09 0.39 3.98
CA MET A 108 4.80 0.27 2.55
C MET A 108 3.96 -0.97 2.23
N GLY A 109 4.17 -2.05 2.97
CA GLY A 109 3.48 -3.31 2.76
C GLY A 109 1.96 -3.18 2.88
N SER A 110 1.48 -2.74 4.05
CA SER A 110 0.05 -2.48 4.27
C SER A 110 -0.49 -1.39 3.35
N GLY A 111 0.29 -0.34 3.08
CA GLY A 111 -0.10 0.74 2.17
C GLY A 111 -0.39 0.26 0.74
N VAL A 112 0.52 -0.53 0.15
CA VAL A 112 0.33 -1.09 -1.21
C VAL A 112 -0.89 -2.02 -1.22
N ILE A 113 -1.06 -2.87 -0.20
CA ILE A 113 -2.24 -3.74 -0.09
C ILE A 113 -3.52 -2.90 -0.06
N SER A 114 -3.54 -1.80 0.71
CA SER A 114 -4.70 -0.90 0.78
C SER A 114 -5.02 -0.29 -0.58
N ILE A 115 -4.02 0.22 -1.31
CA ILE A 115 -4.19 0.81 -2.65
C ILE A 115 -4.77 -0.22 -3.63
N VAL A 116 -4.25 -1.46 -3.63
CA VAL A 116 -4.75 -2.53 -4.50
C VAL A 116 -6.20 -2.87 -4.17
N PHE A 117 -6.56 -2.90 -2.89
CA PHE A 117 -7.92 -3.24 -2.46
C PHE A 117 -8.91 -2.13 -2.82
N GLU A 118 -8.50 -0.86 -2.69
CA GLU A 118 -9.29 0.28 -3.16
C GLU A 118 -9.53 0.21 -4.66
N LEU A 119 -8.49 -0.07 -5.44
CA LEU A 119 -8.61 -0.20 -6.89
C LEU A 119 -9.58 -1.33 -7.31
N ILE A 120 -9.49 -2.50 -6.68
CA ILE A 120 -10.42 -3.60 -6.94
C ILE A 120 -11.85 -3.18 -6.54
N GLY A 121 -12.01 -2.51 -5.40
CA GLY A 121 -13.28 -1.96 -4.94
C GLY A 121 -13.89 -0.97 -5.94
N ASP A 122 -13.08 -0.08 -6.51
CA ASP A 122 -13.50 0.88 -7.53
C ASP A 122 -13.96 0.18 -8.81
N ILE A 123 -13.26 -0.87 -9.25
CA ILE A 123 -13.67 -1.70 -10.38
C ILE A 123 -15.03 -2.35 -10.11
N LEU A 124 -15.21 -2.99 -8.95
CA LEU A 124 -16.48 -3.63 -8.58
C LEU A 124 -17.63 -2.61 -8.49
N ASN A 125 -17.37 -1.41 -7.98
CA ASN A 125 -18.37 -0.34 -7.93
C ASN A 125 -18.73 0.15 -9.34
N GLN A 126 -17.75 0.24 -10.23
CA GLN A 126 -17.99 0.59 -11.62
C GLN A 126 -18.77 -0.50 -12.37
N GLU A 127 -18.53 -1.78 -12.08
CA GLU A 127 -19.35 -2.88 -12.61
C GLU A 127 -20.81 -2.73 -12.17
N LYS A 128 -21.07 -2.48 -10.87
CA LYS A 128 -22.42 -2.23 -10.35
C LYS A 128 -23.11 -1.07 -11.08
N GLN A 129 -22.37 0.02 -11.34
CA GLN A 129 -22.91 1.17 -12.09
C GLN A 129 -23.24 0.82 -13.54
N ILE A 130 -22.38 0.09 -14.24
CA ILE A 130 -22.62 -0.34 -15.63
C ILE A 130 -23.86 -1.22 -15.69
N ILE A 131 -23.96 -2.20 -14.80
CA ILE A 131 -25.09 -3.13 -14.69
C ILE A 131 -26.40 -2.37 -14.41
N SER A 132 -26.39 -1.41 -13.48
CA SER A 132 -27.60 -0.65 -13.11
C SER A 132 -28.16 0.23 -14.23
N LYS A 133 -27.34 0.51 -15.26
CA LYS A 133 -27.69 1.35 -16.43
C LYS A 133 -28.00 0.53 -17.68
N ALA A 134 -27.77 -0.78 -17.66
CA ALA A 134 -28.03 -1.71 -18.75
C ALA A 134 -29.49 -2.20 -18.72
#